data_AF-A0A4V1ZSK3-F1
#
_entry.id   AF-A0A4V1ZSK3-F1
#
_cell.length_a   1.000
_cell.length_b   1.000
_cell.length_c   1.000
_cell.angle_alpha   90.00
_cell.angle_beta   90.00
_cell.angle_gamma   90.00
#
_symmetry.space_group_name_H-M   'P 1'
#
loop_
_entity.id
_entity.type
_entity.pdbx_description
1 polymer ?
#
loop_
_entity_poly.entity_id
_entity_poly.type
_entity_poly.pdbx_seq_one_letter_code
_entity_poly.pdbx_strand_id
1 'polypeptide(L)'
;MNIARYISSKMDGADVGSFTHSVTRIATVSIALGIAVMLVSFSILQGFREQIQGKIFSFGAHIQLSRYDNTNSLEVAPLSEPELRQRLKAYRQVASVQPFARKTAIIKTTDEVLG
;
A
#
# COMPACT_ATOMS: atom_id res chain seq x y z
N MET A 1 -6.20 19.72 43.43
CA MET A 1 -4.73 19.90 43.38
C MET A 1 -4.24 19.34 42.05
N ASN A 2 -3.65 20.15 41.17
CA ASN A 2 -3.36 19.74 39.79
C ASN A 2 -1.90 19.26 39.64
N ILE A 3 -1.70 17.95 39.71
CA ILE A 3 -0.38 17.29 39.76
C ILE A 3 0.44 17.58 38.50
N ALA A 4 -0.21 17.67 37.33
CA ALA A 4 0.45 17.98 36.07
C ALA A 4 1.15 19.35 36.10
N ARG A 5 0.51 20.35 36.72
CA ARG A 5 1.10 21.70 36.85
C ARG A 5 2.29 21.72 37.80
N TYR A 6 2.25 20.92 38.87
CA TYR A 6 3.37 20.79 39.81
C TYR A 6 4.61 20.19 39.14
N ILE A 7 4.44 19.12 38.35
CA ILE A 7 5.53 18.48 37.61
C ILE A 7 6.10 19.44 36.56
N SER A 8 5.25 20.09 35.76
CA SER A 8 5.69 21.08 34.77
C SER A 8 6.47 22.24 35.41
N SER A 9 5.97 22.83 36.50
CA SER A 9 6.68 23.92 37.18
C SER A 9 8.03 23.51 37.76
N LYS A 10 8.19 22.24 38.13
CA LYS A 10 9.45 21.70 38.66
C LYS A 10 10.44 21.35 37.55
N MET A 11 9.95 21.08 36.34
CA MET A 11 10.75 20.89 35.14
C MET A 11 11.24 22.24 34.56
N ASP A 12 10.41 23.28 34.61
CA ASP A 12 10.75 24.64 34.13
C ASP A 12 11.53 25.48 35.15
N GLY A 13 11.45 25.17 36.45
CA GLY A 13 12.11 25.91 37.52
C GLY A 13 13.62 25.68 37.66
N ALA A 14 14.26 24.95 36.74
CA ALA A 14 15.70 24.78 36.69
C ALA A 14 16.34 26.06 36.15
N ASP A 15 17.22 26.68 36.93
CA ASP A 15 17.82 27.98 36.62
C ASP A 15 18.43 28.00 35.20
N VAL A 16 18.27 29.12 34.49
CA VAL A 16 18.61 29.25 33.06
C VAL A 16 20.13 29.19 32.91
N GLY A 17 20.66 27.98 32.67
CA GLY A 17 22.10 27.70 32.65
C GLY A 17 22.55 26.55 33.57
N SER A 18 21.65 26.01 34.39
CA SER A 18 21.93 24.82 35.20
C SER A 18 22.24 23.60 34.33
N PHE A 19 23.14 22.74 34.82
CA PHE A 19 23.49 21.48 34.17
C PHE A 19 22.24 20.62 33.86
N THR A 20 21.27 20.61 34.79
CA THR A 20 19.99 19.91 34.64
C THR A 20 19.21 20.40 33.42
N HIS A 21 19.09 21.71 33.22
CA HIS A 21 18.35 22.27 32.09
C HIS A 21 18.97 21.87 30.73
N SER A 22 20.30 21.88 30.62
CA SER A 22 21.01 21.45 29.40
C SER A 22 20.80 19.96 29.10
N VAL A 23 20.87 19.10 30.12
CA VAL A 23 20.64 17.65 29.97
C VAL A 23 19.21 17.35 29.55
N THR A 24 18.22 17.98 30.18
CA THR A 24 16.81 17.79 29.82
C THR A 24 16.53 18.22 28.38
N ARG A 25 17.15 19.31 27.91
CA ARG A 25 17.00 19.77 26.53
C ARG A 25 17.55 18.75 25.53
N ILE A 26 18.73 18.18 25.78
CA ILE A 26 19.32 17.14 24.92
C ILE A 26 18.41 15.90 24.91
N ALA A 27 17.91 15.48 26.08
CA ALA A 27 17.00 14.34 26.19
C ALA A 27 15.71 14.53 25.37
N THR A 28 15.10 15.72 25.44
CA THR A 28 13.91 16.05 24.64
C THR A 28 14.21 16.02 23.15
N VAL A 29 15.34 16.58 22.71
CA VAL A 29 15.75 16.56 21.29
C VAL A 29 15.95 15.12 20.81
N SER A 30 16.58 14.25 21.61
CA SER A 30 16.79 12.84 21.26
C SER A 30 15.46 12.08 21.12
N ILE A 31 14.53 12.27 22.05
CA ILE A 31 13.21 11.63 21.98
C ILE A 31 12.42 12.14 20.77
N ALA A 32 12.43 13.46 20.54
CA ALA A 32 11.75 14.07 19.40
C ALA A 32 12.28 13.53 18.07
N LEU A 33 13.61 13.39 17.94
CA LEU A 33 14.23 12.83 16.74
C LEU A 33 13.83 11.36 16.54
N GLY A 34 13.84 10.55 17.60
CA GLY A 34 13.44 9.14 17.53
C GLY A 34 11.97 8.98 17.08
N ILE A 35 11.07 9.76 17.65
CA ILE A 35 9.65 9.76 17.27
C ILE A 35 9.48 10.26 15.84
N ALA A 36 10.20 11.31 15.42
CA ALA A 36 10.12 11.83 14.06
C ALA A 36 10.50 10.76 13.03
N VAL A 37 11.61 10.04 13.23
CA VAL A 37 12.04 8.97 12.34
C VAL A 37 11.03 7.82 12.32
N MET A 38 10.48 7.44 13.49
CA MET A 38 9.46 6.39 13.59
C MET A 38 8.20 6.76 12.81
N LEU A 39 7.72 8.01 12.93
CA LEU A 39 6.54 8.49 12.21
C LEU A 39 6.76 8.55 10.70
N VAL A 40 7.93 9.02 10.25
CA VAL A 40 8.28 9.05 8.82
C VAL A 40 8.31 7.63 8.25
N SER A 41 8.98 6.70 8.93
CA SER A 41 9.04 5.30 8.50
C SER A 41 7.64 4.67 8.38
N PHE A 42 6.79 4.88 9.38
CA PHE A 42 5.42 4.36 9.37
C PHE A 42 4.57 4.96 8.25
N SER A 43 4.73 6.26 7.99
CA SER A 43 4.02 6.96 6.90
C SER A 43 4.41 6.42 5.54
N ILE A 44 5.70 6.16 5.30
CA ILE A 44 6.19 5.56 4.05
C ILE A 44 5.65 4.14 3.89
N LEU A 45 5.70 3.33 4.95
CA LEU A 45 5.21 1.95 4.91
C LEU A 45 3.71 1.89 4.57
N GLN A 46 2.91 2.74 5.22
CA GLN A 46 1.47 2.81 4.97
C GLN A 46 1.17 3.28 3.54
N GLY A 47 1.85 4.33 3.07
CA GLY A 47 1.70 4.81 1.70
C GLY A 47 2.06 3.75 0.65
N PHE A 48 3.14 3.00 0.86
CA PHE A 48 3.47 1.88 -0.03
C PHE A 48 2.46 0.75 0.03
N ARG A 49 1.96 0.39 1.22
CA ARG A 49 0.91 -0.63 1.36
C ARG A 49 -0.31 -0.26 0.53
N GLU A 50 -0.78 0.98 0.64
CA GLU A 50 -1.94 1.47 -0.11
C GLU A 50 -1.69 1.46 -1.62
N GLN A 51 -0.51 1.92 -2.07
CA GLN A 51 -0.23 1.94 -3.51
C GLN A 51 0.02 0.56 -4.13
N ILE A 52 0.68 -0.34 -3.41
CA ILE A 52 0.85 -1.72 -3.88
C ILE A 52 -0.51 -2.40 -3.96
N GLN A 53 -1.35 -2.27 -2.93
CA GLN A 53 -2.70 -2.84 -2.95
C GLN A 53 -3.53 -2.26 -4.10
N GLY A 54 -3.60 -0.93 -4.23
CA GLY A 54 -4.32 -0.26 -5.31
C GLY A 54 -3.85 -0.72 -6.69
N LYS A 55 -2.54 -0.86 -6.89
CA LYS A 55 -1.98 -1.34 -8.16
C LYS A 55 -2.30 -2.81 -8.42
N ILE A 56 -2.18 -3.69 -7.43
CA ILE A 56 -2.52 -5.12 -7.59
C ILE A 56 -4.00 -5.28 -7.98
N PHE A 57 -4.91 -4.58 -7.29
CA PHE A 57 -6.34 -4.63 -7.60
C PHE A 57 -6.72 -3.91 -8.92
N SER A 58 -5.93 -2.93 -9.35
CA SER A 58 -6.16 -2.26 -10.63
C SER A 58 -5.72 -3.10 -11.84
N PHE A 59 -4.76 -4.01 -11.66
CA PHE A 59 -4.26 -4.89 -12.74
C PHE A 59 -4.92 -6.28 -12.74
N GLY A 60 -5.46 -6.74 -11.61
CA GLY A 60 -6.16 -8.01 -11.49
C GLY A 60 -7.65 -7.83 -11.23
N ALA A 61 -8.51 -8.53 -11.99
CA ALA A 61 -9.91 -8.63 -11.62
C ALA A 61 -10.06 -9.31 -10.25
N HIS A 62 -10.99 -8.84 -9.41
CA HIS A 62 -11.29 -9.45 -8.11
C HIS A 62 -11.63 -10.94 -8.21
N ILE A 63 -12.29 -11.33 -9.30
CA ILE A 63 -12.59 -12.71 -9.65
C ILE A 63 -12.28 -12.88 -11.13
N GLN A 64 -11.49 -13.89 -11.47
CA GLN A 64 -11.18 -14.26 -12.84
C GLN A 64 -11.89 -15.56 -13.19
N LEU A 65 -12.65 -15.54 -14.27
CA LEU A 65 -13.29 -16.72 -14.84
C LEU A 65 -12.45 -17.18 -16.03
N SER A 66 -11.81 -18.32 -15.90
CA SER A 66 -11.08 -19.00 -16.97
C SER A 66 -11.66 -20.39 -17.20
N ARG A 67 -11.46 -20.92 -18.41
CA ARG A 67 -11.78 -22.32 -18.67
C ARG A 67 -10.92 -23.20 -17.76
N TYR A 68 -11.53 -24.22 -17.17
CA TYR A 68 -10.80 -25.27 -16.47
C TYR A 68 -10.09 -26.15 -17.50
N ASP A 69 -8.78 -26.26 -17.39
CA ASP A 69 -7.95 -27.11 -18.23
C ASP A 69 -6.97 -27.87 -17.31
N ASN A 70 -6.73 -29.15 -17.60
CA ASN A 70 -5.78 -29.98 -16.85
C ASN A 70 -4.32 -29.72 -17.24
N THR A 71 -4.11 -28.83 -18.22
CA THR A 71 -2.80 -28.46 -18.73
C THR A 71 -2.41 -27.11 -18.16
N ASN A 72 -1.22 -26.98 -17.55
CA ASN A 72 -0.68 -25.69 -17.07
C ASN A 72 -0.19 -24.83 -18.25
N SER A 73 -1.04 -24.63 -19.25
CA SER A 73 -0.75 -23.88 -20.47
C SER A 73 -0.82 -22.38 -20.20
N LEU A 74 0.15 -21.65 -20.72
CA LEU A 74 0.14 -20.18 -20.70
C LEU A 74 -0.95 -19.61 -21.62
N GLU A 75 -1.44 -20.40 -22.58
CA GLU A 75 -2.54 -20.04 -23.47
C GLU A 75 -3.83 -20.73 -23.02
N VAL A 76 -4.85 -19.93 -22.69
CA VAL A 76 -6.16 -20.43 -22.26
C VAL A 76 -7.11 -20.41 -23.45
N ALA A 77 -7.79 -21.52 -23.71
CA ALA A 77 -8.82 -21.59 -24.75
C ALA A 77 -9.98 -20.62 -24.46
N PRO A 78 -10.58 -19.99 -25.48
CA PRO A 78 -11.59 -18.97 -25.29
C PRO A 78 -12.83 -19.50 -24.56
N LEU A 79 -13.39 -18.68 -23.68
CA LEU A 79 -14.65 -18.93 -22.98
C LEU A 79 -15.73 -18.05 -23.60
N SER A 80 -16.53 -18.63 -24.51
CA SER A 80 -17.55 -17.91 -25.28
C SER A 80 -18.95 -18.36 -24.83
N GLU A 81 -19.39 -17.87 -23.67
CA GLU A 81 -20.74 -18.10 -23.15
C GLU A 81 -21.48 -16.76 -23.04
N PRO A 82 -22.37 -16.42 -23.99
CA PRO A 82 -23.20 -15.22 -23.92
C PRO A 82 -24.12 -15.22 -22.70
N GLU A 83 -24.63 -16.40 -22.31
CA GLU A 83 -25.52 -16.55 -21.14
C GLU A 83 -24.83 -16.20 -19.83
N LEU A 84 -23.53 -16.50 -19.70
CA LEU A 84 -22.76 -16.22 -18.50
C LEU A 84 -22.80 -14.72 -18.15
N ARG A 85 -22.68 -13.84 -19.15
CA ARG A 85 -22.74 -12.38 -18.92
C ARG A 85 -24.13 -11.95 -18.44
N GLN A 86 -25.18 -12.55 -18.98
CA GLN A 86 -26.55 -12.23 -18.59
C GLN A 86 -26.86 -12.70 -17.16
N ARG A 87 -26.40 -13.91 -16.79
CA ARG A 87 -26.52 -14.43 -15.43
C ARG A 87 -25.72 -13.60 -14.42
N LEU A 88 -24.51 -13.17 -14.77
CA LEU A 88 -23.69 -12.33 -13.90
C LEU A 88 -24.29 -10.94 -13.65
N LYS A 89 -24.99 -10.36 -14.63
CA LYS A 89 -25.72 -9.09 -14.47
C LYS A 89 -26.91 -9.18 -13.51
N ALA A 90 -27.44 -10.38 -13.24
CA ALA A 90 -28.54 -10.55 -12.28
C ALA A 90 -28.10 -10.36 -10.82
N TYR A 91 -26.80 -10.49 -10.53
CA TYR A 91 -26.25 -10.31 -9.19
C TYR A 91 -25.88 -8.86 -8.92
N ARG A 92 -26.54 -8.24 -7.94
CA ARG A 92 -26.33 -6.83 -7.56
C ARG A 92 -24.90 -6.55 -7.04
N GLN A 93 -24.20 -7.59 -6.58
CA GLN A 93 -22.83 -7.52 -6.06
C GLN A 93 -21.78 -7.41 -7.17
N VAL A 94 -22.14 -7.67 -8.43
CA VAL A 94 -21.24 -7.59 -9.57
C VAL A 94 -21.25 -6.17 -10.13
N ALA A 95 -20.21 -5.39 -9.82
CA ALA A 95 -20.10 -4.00 -10.30
C ALA A 95 -19.86 -3.90 -11.81
N SER A 96 -18.99 -4.74 -12.36
CA SER A 96 -18.71 -4.78 -13.79
C SER A 96 -18.17 -6.14 -14.22
N VAL A 97 -18.44 -6.51 -15.47
CA VAL A 97 -17.89 -7.73 -16.10
C VAL A 97 -17.19 -7.29 -17.38
N GLN A 98 -15.91 -7.60 -17.51
CA GLN A 98 -15.13 -7.28 -18.71
C GLN A 98 -14.47 -8.54 -19.28
N PRO A 99 -14.60 -8.81 -20.59
CA PRO A 99 -13.86 -9.86 -21.24
C PRO A 99 -12.38 -9.46 -21.36
N PHE A 100 -11.48 -10.42 -21.19
CA PHE A 100 -10.05 -10.24 -21.41
C PHE A 100 -9.50 -11.39 -22.25
N ALA A 101 -8.36 -11.15 -22.89
CA ALA A 101 -7.62 -12.17 -23.62
C ALA A 101 -6.14 -12.10 -23.20
N ARG A 102 -5.51 -13.26 -23.04
CA ARG A 102 -4.09 -13.37 -22.72
C ARG A 102 -3.42 -14.23 -23.77
N LYS A 103 -2.44 -13.67 -24.47
CA LYS A 103 -1.63 -14.35 -25.46
C LYS A 103 -0.19 -13.88 -25.33
N THR A 104 0.76 -14.81 -25.37
CA THR A 104 2.19 -14.47 -25.37
C THR A 104 2.58 -13.97 -26.76
N ALA A 105 3.27 -12.85 -26.83
CA ALA A 105 3.72 -12.26 -28.10
C ALA A 105 5.09 -11.59 -27.93
N ILE A 106 5.88 -11.57 -29.01
CA ILE A 106 7.09 -10.76 -29.12
C ILE A 106 6.70 -9.44 -29.79
N ILE A 107 6.98 -8.32 -29.14
CA ILE A 107 6.75 -6.99 -29.68
C ILE A 107 8.08 -6.50 -30.26
N LYS A 108 8.13 -6.26 -31.58
CA LYS A 108 9.30 -5.66 -32.22
C LYS A 108 9.24 -4.14 -32.06
N THR A 109 10.28 -3.54 -31.52
CA THR A 109 10.46 -2.08 -31.43
C THR A 109 11.48 -1.62 -32.48
N THR A 110 11.52 -0.31 -32.78
CA THR A 110 12.42 0.25 -33.80
C THR A 110 13.90 0.20 -33.39
N ASP A 111 14.18 0.27 -32.08
CA ASP A 111 15.54 0.39 -31.51
C ASP A 111 16.11 -0.90 -30.90
N GLU A 112 15.30 -1.94 -30.67
CA GLU A 112 15.80 -3.22 -30.18
C GLU A 112 15.54 -4.34 -31.18
N VAL A 113 16.60 -4.65 -31.92
CA VAL A 113 16.77 -5.91 -32.61
C VAL A 113 18.19 -6.38 -32.32
N LEU A 114 18.37 -7.26 -31.33
CA LEU A 114 19.51 -8.18 -31.39
C LEU A 114 19.09 -9.29 -32.35
N GLY A 115 19.40 -8.99 -33.62
CA GLY A 115 19.16 -9.72 -34.86
C GLY A 115 19.64 -8.85 -36.00
#